data_AF-A0A7V3MFP3-F1
#
_entry.id   AF-A0A7V3MFP3-F1
#
_cell.length_a   1.000
_cell.length_b   1.000
_cell.length_c   1.000
_cell.angle_alpha   90.00
_cell.angle_beta   90.00
_cell.angle_gamma   90.00
#
_symmetry.space_group_name_H-M   'P 1'
#
loop_
_entity.id
_entity.type
_entity.pdbx_description
1 polymer ?
#
loop_
_entity_poly.entity_id
_entity_poly.type
_entity_poly.pdbx_seq_one_letter_code
_entity_poly.pdbx_strand_id
1 'polypeptide(L)'
;MDISEQIIHIITRDKSIVYSQKKAEKELLSLLKKLNDSDKKSLKPIIIKLMRQYNKEMFNTNGSQEKYNLACMAGFIMLNYTEYKSHWGVNYDNFLNWYCPSWFSEYYNNDQWMNIGYERLLEYMKKGYLKPSGTKIAQELVNLENSYNDFKRITLTEHIWTLFLYESEVHLTHRYPKFGKLEWKRKLCELSDTKKIDRNKLLTECLLVSTRNFNKIVVGFFLDLFNELTPTNDELLNVQETLFTVLQTQHSKPINQTLKYIKQIHYDPSFNLQDFIEQIPLLLTWDVKAVINGTLSLVDVLARAYPKHKKELMLLAVQTLAQQDETLQTKTIKLISKHKLLADSEIVEEINIYKDGLFHSSKALLPHVAEEHSLAEEVTTITPPQHIREDNRIPSYETFDEMVFFFSQVFEGNNVYDFDLFLHLLPKLKECVNVDNIDRLVPALQRAFKYFQQTVTDEVGNSQILLYT
;
A
#
# COMPACT_ATOMS: atom_id res chain seq x y z
N MET A 1 -54.25 -1.01 -19.51
CA MET A 1 -53.03 -0.73 -18.74
C MET A 1 -51.95 -0.42 -19.74
N ASP A 2 -51.49 0.83 -19.78
CA ASP A 2 -50.38 1.24 -20.64
C ASP A 2 -49.12 0.43 -20.31
N ILE A 3 -48.18 0.29 -21.25
CA ILE A 3 -46.92 -0.47 -21.06
C ILE A 3 -46.17 0.05 -19.82
N SER A 4 -46.20 1.36 -19.60
CA SER A 4 -45.60 2.01 -18.43
C SER A 4 -46.21 1.52 -17.10
N GLU A 5 -47.54 1.42 -17.03
CA GLU A 5 -48.25 0.91 -15.87
C GLU A 5 -47.97 -0.58 -15.63
N GLN A 6 -47.85 -1.37 -16.70
CA GLN A 6 -47.49 -2.80 -16.62
C GLN A 6 -46.11 -3.01 -16.02
N ILE A 7 -45.12 -2.19 -16.41
CA ILE A 7 -43.77 -2.22 -15.86
C ILE A 7 -43.79 -1.89 -14.36
N ILE A 8 -44.46 -0.81 -13.98
CA ILE A 8 -44.57 -0.39 -12.57
C ILE A 8 -45.23 -1.51 -11.76
N HIS A 9 -46.34 -2.06 -12.24
CA HIS A 9 -47.05 -3.15 -11.57
C HIS A 9 -46.17 -4.38 -11.37
N ILE A 10 -45.37 -4.78 -12.37
CA ILE A 10 -44.44 -5.93 -12.21
C ILE A 10 -43.39 -5.65 -11.13
N ILE A 11 -42.85 -4.43 -11.08
CA ILE A 11 -41.83 -4.06 -10.09
C ILE A 11 -42.41 -3.99 -8.67
N THR A 12 -43.61 -3.44 -8.50
CA THR A 12 -44.19 -3.16 -7.18
C THR A 12 -44.98 -4.33 -6.58
N ARG A 13 -45.38 -5.31 -7.40
CA ARG A 13 -46.20 -6.46 -7.00
C ARG A 13 -45.62 -7.24 -5.83
N ASP A 14 -46.47 -7.53 -4.84
CA ASP A 14 -46.12 -8.43 -3.75
C ASP A 14 -46.04 -9.87 -4.25
N LYS A 15 -44.92 -10.51 -3.98
CA LYS A 15 -44.67 -11.87 -4.44
C LYS A 15 -45.43 -12.88 -3.59
N SER A 16 -46.38 -13.57 -4.19
CA SER A 16 -46.82 -14.88 -3.70
C SER A 16 -45.69 -15.90 -3.85
N ILE A 17 -45.64 -16.92 -2.98
CA ILE A 17 -44.70 -18.07 -3.04
C ILE A 17 -44.63 -18.73 -4.44
N VAL A 18 -45.69 -18.57 -5.26
CA VAL A 18 -45.83 -19.15 -6.62
C VAL A 18 -45.08 -18.37 -7.72
N TYR A 19 -44.68 -17.11 -7.49
CA TYR A 19 -44.11 -16.26 -8.55
C TYR A 19 -42.60 -16.07 -8.37
N SER A 20 -41.81 -16.88 -9.09
CA SER A 20 -40.34 -16.82 -9.03
C SER A 20 -39.76 -15.53 -9.62
N GLN A 21 -38.67 -15.02 -9.04
CA GLN A 21 -37.93 -13.84 -9.54
C GLN A 21 -37.60 -13.93 -11.03
N LYS A 22 -37.18 -15.11 -11.49
CA LYS A 22 -36.85 -15.35 -12.91
C LYS A 22 -38.02 -15.11 -13.85
N LYS A 23 -39.26 -15.37 -13.42
CA LYS A 23 -40.46 -15.11 -14.23
C LYS A 23 -40.72 -13.61 -14.33
N ALA A 24 -40.59 -12.88 -13.21
CA ALA A 24 -40.68 -11.43 -13.15
C ALA A 24 -39.69 -10.74 -14.09
N GLU A 25 -38.43 -11.14 -14.05
CA GLU A 25 -37.37 -10.60 -14.91
C GLU A 25 -37.66 -10.80 -16.40
N LYS A 26 -38.18 -11.98 -16.77
CA LYS A 26 -38.56 -12.27 -18.17
C LYS A 26 -39.75 -11.45 -18.64
N GLU A 27 -40.79 -11.34 -17.83
CA GLU A 27 -41.97 -10.52 -18.14
C GLU A 27 -41.58 -9.05 -18.26
N LEU A 28 -40.81 -8.53 -17.29
CA LEU A 28 -40.27 -7.18 -17.32
C LEU A 28 -39.42 -6.92 -18.58
N LEU A 29 -38.47 -7.80 -18.89
CA LEU A 29 -37.63 -7.67 -20.09
C LEU A 29 -38.45 -7.61 -21.38
N SER A 30 -39.52 -8.41 -21.47
CA SER A 30 -40.39 -8.44 -22.64
C SER A 30 -41.13 -7.11 -22.87
N LEU A 31 -41.44 -6.39 -21.79
CA LEU A 31 -42.06 -5.05 -21.85
C LEU A 31 -41.01 -3.98 -22.12
N LEU A 32 -39.84 -4.04 -21.46
CA LEU A 32 -38.75 -3.09 -21.66
C LEU A 32 -38.27 -3.06 -23.13
N LYS A 33 -38.34 -4.20 -23.83
CA LYS A 33 -38.06 -4.32 -25.27
C LYS A 33 -39.02 -3.55 -26.17
N LYS A 34 -40.23 -3.25 -25.70
CA LYS A 34 -41.29 -2.58 -26.46
C LYS A 34 -41.36 -1.07 -26.21
N LEU A 35 -40.58 -0.54 -25.26
CA LEU A 35 -40.60 0.87 -24.89
C LEU A 35 -40.07 1.77 -26.02
N ASN A 36 -40.83 2.81 -26.34
CA ASN A 36 -40.35 3.92 -27.16
C ASN A 36 -39.68 5.01 -26.29
N ASP A 37 -39.09 6.03 -26.90
CA ASP A 37 -38.36 7.08 -26.16
C ASP A 37 -39.27 7.97 -25.29
N SER A 38 -40.54 8.14 -25.68
CA SER A 38 -41.54 8.85 -24.87
C SER A 38 -41.88 8.07 -23.60
N ASP A 39 -42.09 6.76 -23.72
CA ASP A 39 -42.36 5.87 -22.58
C ASP A 39 -41.16 5.84 -21.61
N LYS A 40 -39.92 5.78 -22.15
CA LYS A 40 -38.71 5.86 -21.32
C LYS A 40 -38.66 7.19 -20.57
N LYS A 41 -38.96 8.31 -21.23
CA LYS A 41 -38.91 9.65 -20.60
C LYS A 41 -39.92 9.78 -19.47
N SER A 42 -41.12 9.22 -19.60
CA SER A 42 -42.15 9.26 -18.54
C SER A 42 -41.83 8.30 -17.39
N LEU A 43 -41.22 7.13 -17.67
CA LEU A 43 -40.89 6.12 -16.66
C LEU A 43 -39.63 6.46 -15.84
N LYS A 44 -38.62 7.11 -16.42
CA LYS A 44 -37.36 7.47 -15.74
C LYS A 44 -37.51 7.99 -14.30
N PRO A 45 -38.29 9.07 -14.04
CA PRO A 45 -38.42 9.61 -12.68
C PRO A 45 -39.07 8.61 -11.71
N ILE A 46 -40.00 7.78 -12.20
CA ILE A 46 -40.69 6.77 -11.40
C ILE A 46 -39.70 5.66 -11.02
N ILE A 47 -38.91 5.18 -11.97
CA ILE A 47 -37.91 4.12 -11.74
C ILE A 47 -36.84 4.58 -10.75
N ILE A 48 -36.32 5.82 -10.89
CA ILE A 48 -35.38 6.39 -9.93
C ILE A 48 -35.99 6.42 -8.51
N LYS A 49 -37.27 6.81 -8.40
CA LYS A 49 -37.98 6.83 -7.10
C LYS A 49 -38.09 5.43 -6.51
N LEU A 50 -38.48 4.42 -7.30
CA LEU A 50 -38.61 3.03 -6.86
C LEU A 50 -37.25 2.44 -6.45
N MET A 51 -36.20 2.66 -7.23
CA MET A 51 -34.83 2.22 -6.89
C MET A 51 -34.38 2.81 -5.55
N ARG A 52 -34.58 4.11 -5.33
CA ARG A 52 -34.24 4.76 -4.05
C ARG A 52 -35.07 4.25 -2.87
N GLN A 53 -36.36 4.03 -3.08
CA GLN A 53 -37.25 3.50 -2.05
C GLN A 53 -36.81 2.09 -1.64
N TYR A 54 -36.71 1.18 -2.59
CA TYR A 54 -36.39 -0.22 -2.29
C TYR A 54 -34.96 -0.43 -1.81
N ASN A 55 -34.01 0.44 -2.18
CA ASN A 55 -32.68 0.42 -1.57
C ASN A 55 -32.72 0.68 -0.06
N LYS A 56 -33.59 1.60 0.41
CA LYS A 56 -33.76 1.90 1.83
C LYS A 56 -34.48 0.79 2.60
N GLU A 57 -35.39 0.10 1.92
CA GLU A 57 -36.22 -0.96 2.50
C GLU A 57 -35.54 -2.34 2.42
N MET A 58 -34.48 -2.49 1.61
CA MET A 58 -33.84 -3.76 1.23
C MET A 58 -33.55 -4.69 2.41
N PHE A 59 -33.08 -4.15 3.54
CA PHE A 59 -32.69 -4.93 4.71
C PHE A 59 -33.78 -5.01 5.80
N ASN A 60 -34.91 -4.34 5.61
CA ASN A 60 -35.93 -4.15 6.63
C ASN A 60 -37.25 -4.88 6.34
N THR A 61 -37.52 -5.24 5.08
CA THR A 61 -38.79 -5.84 4.67
C THR A 61 -38.61 -7.01 3.70
N ASN A 62 -39.35 -8.10 3.94
CA ASN A 62 -39.31 -9.29 3.08
C ASN A 62 -39.78 -8.95 1.65
N GLY A 63 -38.99 -9.36 0.65
CA GLY A 63 -39.31 -9.17 -0.78
C GLY A 63 -38.82 -7.86 -1.40
N SER A 64 -38.26 -6.94 -0.60
CA SER A 64 -37.78 -5.63 -1.08
C SER A 64 -36.50 -5.70 -1.89
N GLN A 65 -35.64 -6.70 -1.65
CA GLN A 65 -34.46 -6.98 -2.47
C GLN A 65 -34.85 -7.27 -3.92
N GLU A 66 -35.88 -8.07 -4.14
CA GLU A 66 -36.26 -8.44 -5.49
C GLU A 66 -36.97 -7.32 -6.25
N LYS A 67 -37.79 -6.53 -5.55
CA LYS A 67 -38.35 -5.30 -6.11
C LYS A 67 -37.24 -4.32 -6.49
N TYR A 68 -36.22 -4.19 -5.63
CA TYR A 68 -35.02 -3.40 -5.94
C TYR A 68 -34.29 -3.92 -7.19
N ASN A 69 -34.06 -5.24 -7.29
CA ASN A 69 -33.38 -5.83 -8.45
C ASN A 69 -34.16 -5.59 -9.76
N LEU A 70 -35.50 -5.71 -9.73
CA LEU A 70 -36.35 -5.42 -10.90
C LEU A 70 -36.31 -3.93 -11.27
N ALA A 71 -36.37 -3.03 -10.28
CA ALA A 71 -36.23 -1.60 -10.50
C ALA A 71 -34.85 -1.25 -11.09
N CYS A 72 -33.78 -1.88 -10.59
CA CYS A 72 -32.43 -1.70 -11.12
C CYS A 72 -32.28 -2.27 -12.53
N MET A 73 -32.92 -3.39 -12.86
CA MET A 73 -32.93 -3.92 -14.23
C MET A 73 -33.56 -2.93 -15.20
N ALA A 74 -34.71 -2.35 -14.84
CA ALA A 74 -35.36 -1.29 -15.61
C ALA A 74 -34.47 -0.03 -15.69
N GLY A 75 -33.85 0.35 -14.57
CA GLY A 75 -32.92 1.46 -14.47
C GLY A 75 -31.72 1.32 -15.40
N PHE A 76 -31.06 0.16 -15.42
CA PHE A 76 -29.90 -0.11 -16.26
C PHE A 76 -30.20 0.07 -17.76
N ILE A 77 -31.43 -0.27 -18.19
CA ILE A 77 -31.86 -0.14 -19.58
C ILE A 77 -32.20 1.31 -19.96
N MET A 78 -32.71 2.11 -19.02
CA MET A 78 -33.26 3.44 -19.32
C MET A 78 -32.36 4.61 -18.90
N LEU A 79 -31.55 4.44 -17.87
CA LEU A 79 -30.79 5.50 -17.23
C LEU A 79 -29.39 5.66 -17.85
N ASN A 80 -28.81 6.84 -17.62
CA ASN A 80 -27.39 7.08 -17.89
C ASN A 80 -26.52 6.67 -16.69
N TYR A 81 -25.20 6.71 -16.88
CA TYR A 81 -24.23 6.37 -15.84
C TYR A 81 -24.44 7.16 -14.54
N THR A 82 -24.56 8.49 -14.60
CA THR A 82 -24.68 9.36 -13.42
C THR A 82 -25.91 9.03 -12.59
N GLU A 83 -27.01 8.66 -13.25
CA GLU A 83 -28.26 8.25 -12.61
C GLU A 83 -28.18 6.85 -12.02
N TYR A 84 -27.40 5.93 -12.62
CA TYR A 84 -27.36 4.52 -12.24
C TYR A 84 -26.21 4.15 -11.29
N LYS A 85 -25.11 4.89 -11.25
CA LYS A 85 -23.82 4.51 -10.64
C LYS A 85 -23.83 4.04 -9.18
N SER A 86 -24.89 4.29 -8.43
CA SER A 86 -25.04 3.88 -7.02
C SER A 86 -25.99 2.68 -6.84
N HIS A 87 -26.29 1.96 -7.91
CA HIS A 87 -27.28 0.88 -7.93
C HIS A 87 -26.71 -0.42 -8.48
N TRP A 88 -27.16 -1.56 -7.95
CA TRP A 88 -26.58 -2.89 -8.16
C TRP A 88 -27.65 -3.99 -8.10
N GLY A 89 -27.26 -5.26 -8.18
CA GLY A 89 -28.17 -6.41 -7.96
C GLY A 89 -28.86 -6.94 -9.21
N VAL A 90 -28.42 -6.51 -10.39
CA VAL A 90 -28.99 -6.94 -11.67
C VAL A 90 -28.26 -8.18 -12.19
N ASN A 91 -29.04 -9.17 -12.64
CA ASN A 91 -28.49 -10.28 -13.43
C ASN A 91 -28.42 -9.87 -14.91
N TYR A 92 -27.23 -9.44 -15.34
CA TYR A 92 -27.00 -8.91 -16.67
C TYR A 92 -27.06 -9.98 -17.80
N ASP A 93 -26.83 -11.26 -17.47
CA ASP A 93 -26.79 -12.37 -18.44
C ASP A 93 -28.07 -12.46 -19.28
N ASN A 94 -29.20 -12.04 -18.71
CA ASN A 94 -30.52 -12.14 -19.33
C ASN A 94 -30.74 -11.19 -20.52
N PHE A 95 -29.99 -10.09 -20.62
CA PHE A 95 -30.31 -9.03 -21.58
C PHE A 95 -29.11 -8.32 -22.22
N LEU A 96 -27.87 -8.54 -21.78
CA LEU A 96 -26.70 -7.89 -22.40
C LEU A 96 -26.53 -8.19 -23.89
N ASN A 97 -27.00 -9.36 -24.35
CA ASN A 97 -27.01 -9.70 -25.78
C ASN A 97 -27.95 -8.84 -26.63
N TRP A 98 -28.96 -8.25 -26.00
CA TRP A 98 -29.92 -7.36 -26.65
C TRP A 98 -29.58 -5.90 -26.38
N TYR A 99 -29.19 -5.56 -25.15
CA TYR A 99 -28.89 -4.20 -24.73
C TYR A 99 -27.70 -4.18 -23.79
N CYS A 100 -26.60 -3.58 -24.26
CA CYS A 100 -25.42 -3.28 -23.46
C CYS A 100 -25.13 -1.78 -23.58
N PRO A 101 -25.30 -0.98 -22.51
CA PRO A 101 -25.05 0.45 -22.58
C PRO A 101 -23.54 0.73 -22.72
N SER A 102 -23.19 1.79 -23.46
CA SER A 102 -21.79 2.20 -23.66
C SER A 102 -21.05 2.53 -22.36
N TRP A 103 -21.78 2.97 -21.33
CA TRP A 103 -21.25 3.29 -20.01
C TRP A 103 -21.03 2.06 -19.11
N PHE A 104 -21.42 0.84 -19.51
CA PHE A 104 -21.35 -0.33 -18.63
C PHE A 104 -19.93 -0.64 -18.16
N SER A 105 -18.94 -0.49 -19.04
CA SER A 105 -17.54 -0.70 -18.67
C SER A 105 -17.04 0.33 -17.66
N GLU A 106 -17.45 1.60 -17.80
CA GLU A 106 -17.13 2.65 -16.82
C GLU A 106 -17.76 2.36 -15.47
N TYR A 107 -19.03 1.96 -15.46
CA TYR A 107 -19.73 1.54 -14.23
C TYR A 107 -19.02 0.37 -13.54
N TYR A 108 -18.71 -0.70 -14.28
CA TYR A 108 -18.01 -1.87 -13.72
C TYR A 108 -16.63 -1.51 -13.15
N ASN A 109 -15.89 -0.63 -13.83
CA ASN A 109 -14.53 -0.26 -13.39
C ASN A 109 -14.52 0.65 -12.16
N ASN A 110 -15.57 1.44 -11.94
CA ASN A 110 -15.65 2.39 -10.84
C ASN A 110 -16.35 1.82 -9.58
N ASP A 111 -17.16 0.77 -9.73
CA ASP A 111 -17.82 0.11 -8.59
C ASP A 111 -16.84 -0.79 -7.85
N GLN A 112 -16.54 -0.51 -6.58
CA GLN A 112 -15.56 -1.28 -5.79
C GLN A 112 -16.07 -2.67 -5.38
N TRP A 113 -17.38 -2.85 -5.25
CA TRP A 113 -17.97 -4.07 -4.67
C TRP A 113 -18.48 -5.03 -5.74
N MET A 114 -18.67 -4.55 -6.97
CA MET A 114 -19.11 -5.38 -8.07
C MET A 114 -18.07 -6.46 -8.39
N ASN A 115 -18.47 -7.70 -8.13
CA ASN A 115 -17.80 -8.93 -8.54
C ASN A 115 -18.78 -9.76 -9.37
N ILE A 116 -18.43 -10.06 -10.62
CA ILE A 116 -19.27 -10.88 -11.51
C ILE A 116 -18.79 -12.32 -11.64
N GLY A 117 -17.62 -12.62 -11.06
CA GLY A 117 -16.90 -13.87 -11.19
C GLY A 117 -15.99 -13.87 -12.42
N TYR A 118 -14.76 -14.35 -12.25
CA TYR A 118 -13.71 -14.29 -13.28
C TYR A 118 -14.10 -15.01 -14.58
N GLU A 119 -14.73 -16.19 -14.53
CA GLU A 119 -15.19 -16.89 -15.74
C GLU A 119 -16.25 -16.09 -16.51
N ARG A 120 -17.21 -15.49 -15.79
CA ARG A 120 -18.21 -14.63 -16.41
C ARG A 120 -17.56 -13.37 -17.00
N LEU A 121 -16.56 -12.81 -16.33
CA LEU A 121 -15.78 -11.69 -16.87
C LEU A 121 -15.14 -12.07 -18.22
N LEU A 122 -14.50 -13.23 -18.32
CA LEU A 122 -13.91 -13.71 -19.57
C LEU A 122 -14.96 -13.84 -20.69
N GLU A 123 -16.15 -14.36 -20.36
CA GLU A 123 -17.26 -14.40 -21.32
C GLU A 123 -17.73 -13.01 -21.76
N TYR A 124 -17.85 -12.07 -20.82
CA TYR A 124 -18.30 -10.71 -21.10
C TYR A 124 -17.30 -9.95 -21.96
N MET A 125 -16.00 -10.14 -21.71
CA MET A 125 -14.93 -9.61 -22.57
C MET A 125 -15.01 -10.21 -23.97
N LYS A 126 -15.15 -11.54 -24.08
CA LYS A 126 -15.26 -12.22 -25.38
C LYS A 126 -16.46 -11.76 -26.19
N LYS A 127 -17.60 -11.49 -25.55
CA LYS A 127 -18.83 -10.97 -26.17
C LYS A 127 -18.77 -9.45 -26.41
N GLY A 128 -17.73 -8.76 -25.95
CA GLY A 128 -17.57 -7.30 -26.10
C GLY A 128 -18.43 -6.46 -25.16
N TYR A 129 -19.03 -7.05 -24.12
CA TYR A 129 -19.90 -6.34 -23.17
C TYR A 129 -19.13 -5.50 -22.16
N LEU A 130 -17.94 -5.96 -21.75
CA LEU A 130 -17.10 -5.28 -20.78
C LEU A 130 -15.66 -5.13 -21.27
N LYS A 131 -15.07 -4.00 -20.94
CA LYS A 131 -13.64 -3.73 -20.99
C LYS A 131 -13.16 -3.43 -19.56
N PRO A 132 -12.76 -4.45 -18.79
CA PRO A 132 -12.34 -4.26 -17.41
C PRO A 132 -11.01 -3.52 -17.34
N SER A 133 -10.83 -2.70 -16.30
CA SER A 133 -9.53 -2.15 -15.92
C SER A 133 -8.63 -3.26 -15.36
N GLY A 134 -7.32 -3.08 -15.38
CA GLY A 134 -6.40 -4.04 -14.79
C GLY A 134 -6.61 -4.23 -13.28
N THR A 135 -7.00 -3.18 -12.56
CA THR A 135 -7.43 -3.26 -11.16
C THR A 135 -8.59 -4.22 -10.98
N LYS A 136 -9.61 -4.14 -11.86
CA LYS A 136 -10.76 -5.06 -11.79
C LYS A 136 -10.39 -6.50 -12.09
N ILE A 137 -9.53 -6.71 -13.08
CA ILE A 137 -9.01 -8.05 -13.38
C ILE A 137 -8.27 -8.62 -12.15
N ALA A 138 -7.40 -7.82 -11.50
CA ALA A 138 -6.71 -8.25 -10.29
C ALA A 138 -7.70 -8.61 -9.15
N GLN A 139 -8.71 -7.79 -8.92
CA GLN A 139 -9.76 -8.06 -7.92
C GLN A 139 -10.53 -9.37 -8.20
N GLU A 140 -10.89 -9.64 -9.46
CA GLU A 140 -11.58 -10.88 -9.83
C GLU A 140 -10.68 -12.10 -9.67
N LEU A 141 -9.38 -11.98 -10.00
CA LEU A 141 -8.40 -13.04 -9.79
C LEU A 141 -8.22 -13.37 -8.31
N VAL A 142 -8.06 -12.37 -7.44
CA VAL A 142 -7.96 -12.58 -5.98
C VAL A 142 -9.15 -13.38 -5.42
N ASN A 143 -10.31 -13.29 -6.07
CA ASN A 143 -11.51 -13.97 -5.65
C ASN A 143 -11.63 -15.43 -6.09
N LEU A 144 -10.72 -15.94 -6.93
CA LEU A 144 -10.68 -17.34 -7.35
C LEU A 144 -10.58 -18.29 -6.15
N GLU A 145 -11.18 -19.46 -6.29
CA GLU A 145 -11.14 -20.53 -5.29
C GLU A 145 -10.00 -21.51 -5.57
N ASN A 146 -9.54 -22.24 -4.55
CA ASN A 146 -8.49 -23.25 -4.67
C ASN A 146 -8.82 -24.39 -5.66
N SER A 147 -10.11 -24.62 -5.92
CA SER A 147 -10.60 -25.58 -6.91
C SER A 147 -10.35 -25.13 -8.35
N TYR A 148 -10.08 -23.84 -8.58
CA TYR A 148 -9.89 -23.27 -9.90
C TYR A 148 -8.56 -23.71 -10.52
N ASN A 149 -8.65 -24.45 -11.63
CA ASN A 149 -7.48 -25.00 -12.34
C ASN A 149 -7.47 -24.73 -13.85
N ASP A 150 -8.55 -24.20 -14.41
CA ASP A 150 -8.74 -24.01 -15.86
C ASP A 150 -8.27 -22.63 -16.33
N PHE A 151 -6.98 -22.34 -16.12
CA PHE A 151 -6.38 -21.07 -16.53
C PHE A 151 -6.32 -20.96 -18.06
N LYS A 152 -7.19 -20.12 -18.63
CA LYS A 152 -7.20 -19.80 -20.07
C LYS A 152 -5.91 -19.12 -20.50
N ARG A 153 -5.60 -19.18 -21.81
CA ARG A 153 -4.38 -18.57 -22.39
C ARG A 153 -4.24 -17.10 -22.01
N ILE A 154 -5.30 -16.29 -22.18
CA ILE A 154 -5.30 -14.87 -21.81
C ILE A 154 -5.00 -14.64 -20.33
N THR A 155 -5.45 -15.57 -19.47
CA THR A 155 -5.14 -15.50 -18.04
C THR A 155 -3.64 -15.64 -17.79
N LEU A 156 -3.00 -16.62 -18.42
CA LEU A 156 -1.58 -16.91 -18.24
C LEU A 156 -0.68 -15.87 -18.93
N THR A 157 -1.09 -15.33 -20.07
CA THR A 157 -0.28 -14.40 -20.85
C THR A 157 -0.44 -12.95 -20.41
N GLU A 158 -1.61 -12.56 -19.91
CA GLU A 158 -1.96 -11.15 -19.66
C GLU A 158 -2.52 -10.94 -18.25
N HIS A 159 -3.64 -11.58 -17.89
CA HIS A 159 -4.38 -11.18 -16.68
C HIS A 159 -3.64 -11.49 -15.39
N ILE A 160 -2.91 -12.60 -15.30
CA ILE A 160 -2.18 -12.95 -14.06
C ILE A 160 -1.19 -11.86 -13.64
N TRP A 161 -0.65 -11.12 -14.61
CA TRP A 161 0.29 -10.03 -14.37
C TRP A 161 -0.38 -8.80 -13.73
N THR A 162 -1.71 -8.66 -13.82
CA THR A 162 -2.40 -7.56 -13.14
C THR A 162 -2.28 -7.63 -11.63
N LEU A 163 -2.02 -8.82 -11.05
CA LEU A 163 -1.74 -8.98 -9.61
C LEU A 163 -0.49 -8.21 -9.17
N PHE A 164 0.49 -8.03 -10.07
CA PHE A 164 1.75 -7.33 -9.81
C PHE A 164 1.67 -5.85 -10.18
N LEU A 165 0.80 -5.50 -11.12
CA LEU A 165 0.67 -4.14 -11.67
C LEU A 165 -0.34 -3.28 -10.91
N TYR A 166 -1.35 -3.89 -10.30
CA TYR A 166 -2.40 -3.18 -9.56
C TYR A 166 -2.52 -3.74 -8.14
N GLU A 167 -2.48 -2.83 -7.17
CA GLU A 167 -2.58 -3.20 -5.77
C GLU A 167 -3.92 -3.88 -5.47
N SER A 168 -3.87 -5.00 -4.74
CA SER A 168 -5.04 -5.82 -4.42
C SER A 168 -4.85 -6.58 -3.10
N GLU A 169 -5.94 -7.18 -2.62
CA GLU A 169 -5.98 -8.00 -1.42
C GLU A 169 -5.42 -9.42 -1.62
N VAL A 170 -4.55 -9.63 -2.62
CA VAL A 170 -3.91 -10.94 -2.89
C VAL A 170 -3.19 -11.49 -1.66
N HIS A 171 -2.65 -10.59 -0.84
CA HIS A 171 -1.99 -10.92 0.41
C HIS A 171 -2.95 -11.42 1.52
N LEU A 172 -4.27 -11.40 1.32
CA LEU A 172 -5.22 -11.98 2.28
C LEU A 172 -5.56 -13.44 1.94
N THR A 173 -5.26 -13.92 0.74
CA THR A 173 -5.69 -15.27 0.32
C THR A 173 -5.02 -16.39 1.13
N HIS A 174 -3.82 -16.16 1.66
CA HIS A 174 -3.10 -17.10 2.52
C HIS A 174 -3.51 -17.02 4.00
N ARG A 175 -4.08 -15.89 4.44
CA ARG A 175 -4.41 -15.64 5.85
C ARG A 175 -5.72 -16.30 6.29
N TYR A 176 -6.57 -16.65 5.34
CA TYR A 176 -7.89 -17.22 5.63
C TYR A 176 -8.20 -18.48 4.80
N PRO A 177 -7.52 -19.61 5.07
CA PRO A 177 -7.80 -20.88 4.40
C PRO A 177 -9.26 -21.33 4.55
N LYS A 178 -9.97 -20.81 5.57
CA LYS A 178 -11.40 -21.07 5.82
C LYS A 178 -12.33 -20.60 4.69
N PHE A 179 -11.92 -19.67 3.83
CA PHE A 179 -12.76 -19.17 2.73
C PHE A 179 -12.49 -19.87 1.38
N GLY A 180 -11.62 -20.88 1.34
CA GLY A 180 -11.35 -21.65 0.12
C GLY A 180 -10.73 -20.85 -1.03
N LYS A 181 -10.19 -19.65 -0.76
CA LYS A 181 -9.54 -18.78 -1.75
C LYS A 181 -8.26 -19.42 -2.30
N LEU A 182 -7.93 -19.10 -3.54
CA LEU A 182 -6.76 -19.64 -4.23
C LEU A 182 -5.47 -19.20 -3.52
N GLU A 183 -4.65 -20.19 -3.18
CA GLU A 183 -3.31 -20.00 -2.61
C GLU A 183 -2.34 -19.47 -3.69
N TRP A 184 -2.38 -18.15 -3.93
CA TRP A 184 -1.71 -17.50 -5.05
C TRP A 184 -0.20 -17.75 -5.10
N LYS A 185 0.52 -17.72 -3.97
CA LYS A 185 1.97 -17.99 -3.99
C LYS A 185 2.27 -19.39 -4.51
N ARG A 186 1.65 -20.41 -3.88
CA ARG A 186 1.78 -21.80 -4.30
C ARG A 186 1.39 -22.00 -5.76
N LYS A 187 0.30 -21.35 -6.19
CA LYS A 187 -0.16 -21.48 -7.57
C LYS A 187 0.79 -20.81 -8.56
N LEU A 188 1.36 -19.65 -8.25
CA LEU A 188 2.36 -18.97 -9.08
C LEU A 188 3.64 -19.80 -9.18
N CYS A 189 4.10 -20.42 -8.09
CA CYS A 189 5.20 -21.37 -8.12
C CYS A 189 4.89 -22.57 -9.04
N GLU A 190 3.72 -23.21 -8.86
CA GLU A 190 3.30 -24.35 -9.71
C GLU A 190 3.24 -23.97 -11.20
N LEU A 191 2.67 -22.81 -11.53
CA LEU A 191 2.59 -22.33 -12.92
C LEU A 191 3.99 -22.04 -13.50
N SER A 192 4.92 -21.53 -12.70
CA SER A 192 6.31 -21.29 -13.08
C SER A 192 7.05 -22.60 -13.31
N ASP A 193 6.96 -23.55 -12.38
CA ASP A 193 7.64 -24.85 -12.43
C ASP A 193 7.14 -25.70 -13.61
N THR A 194 5.84 -25.63 -13.91
CA THR A 194 5.23 -26.28 -15.07
C THR A 194 5.41 -25.51 -16.37
N LYS A 195 6.18 -24.40 -16.38
CA LYS A 195 6.49 -23.55 -17.53
C LYS A 195 5.25 -22.98 -18.24
N LYS A 196 4.15 -22.82 -17.49
CA LYS A 196 2.91 -22.19 -17.99
C LYS A 196 2.98 -20.67 -17.98
N ILE A 197 3.85 -20.10 -17.15
CA ILE A 197 4.20 -18.68 -17.14
C ILE A 197 5.72 -18.53 -17.22
N ASP A 198 6.17 -17.37 -17.69
CA ASP A 198 7.59 -17.06 -17.78
C ASP A 198 8.19 -16.81 -16.38
N ARG A 199 9.17 -17.64 -16.02
CA ARG A 199 9.81 -17.61 -14.69
C ARG A 199 10.65 -16.36 -14.48
N ASN A 200 11.35 -15.88 -15.51
CA ASN A 200 12.15 -14.67 -15.37
C ASN A 200 11.26 -13.45 -15.20
N LYS A 201 10.19 -13.34 -15.99
CA LYS A 201 9.18 -12.31 -15.81
C LYS A 201 8.56 -12.37 -14.41
N LEU A 202 8.26 -13.55 -13.90
CA LEU A 202 7.72 -13.70 -12.54
C LEU A 202 8.69 -13.14 -11.48
N LEU A 203 9.98 -13.49 -11.56
CA LEU A 203 11.00 -12.97 -10.66
C LEU A 203 11.13 -11.44 -10.76
N THR A 204 11.21 -10.91 -11.98
CA THR A 204 11.27 -9.46 -12.24
C THR A 204 10.04 -8.75 -11.68
N GLU A 205 8.84 -9.25 -11.93
CA GLU A 205 7.59 -8.63 -11.48
C GLU A 205 7.48 -8.64 -9.95
N CYS A 206 7.87 -9.73 -9.28
CA CYS A 206 7.94 -9.77 -7.80
C CYS A 206 8.80 -8.64 -7.21
N LEU A 207 9.93 -8.34 -7.84
CA LEU A 207 10.83 -7.26 -7.40
C LEU A 207 10.23 -5.88 -7.71
N LEU A 208 9.71 -5.67 -8.92
CA LEU A 208 9.16 -4.38 -9.34
C LEU A 208 7.93 -3.95 -8.54
N VAL A 209 7.25 -4.85 -7.83
CA VAL A 209 6.16 -4.45 -6.93
C VAL A 209 6.61 -3.39 -5.91
N SER A 210 7.85 -3.45 -5.39
CA SER A 210 8.32 -2.46 -4.41
C SER A 210 8.48 -1.06 -4.99
N THR A 211 8.52 -0.90 -6.32
CA THR A 211 8.69 0.41 -6.98
C THR A 211 7.36 1.05 -7.36
N ARG A 212 6.24 0.33 -7.21
CA ARG A 212 4.89 0.74 -7.66
C ARG A 212 4.04 1.44 -6.60
N ASN A 213 4.65 1.91 -5.52
CA ASN A 213 3.98 2.54 -4.39
C ASN A 213 2.89 1.67 -3.72
N PHE A 214 3.04 0.34 -3.76
CA PHE A 214 2.16 -0.56 -3.03
C PHE A 214 2.46 -0.48 -1.53
N ASN A 215 1.47 -0.81 -0.70
CA ASN A 215 1.64 -0.87 0.74
C ASN A 215 2.66 -1.95 1.16
N LYS A 216 3.26 -1.75 2.34
CA LYS A 216 4.32 -2.61 2.89
C LYS A 216 3.93 -4.10 3.01
N ILE A 217 2.65 -4.40 3.24
CA ILE A 217 2.14 -5.77 3.42
C ILE A 217 2.10 -6.49 2.08
N VAL A 218 1.57 -5.85 1.04
CA VAL A 218 1.52 -6.40 -0.32
C VAL A 218 2.93 -6.56 -0.88
N VAL A 219 3.80 -5.56 -0.72
CA VAL A 219 5.22 -5.66 -1.09
C VAL A 219 5.89 -6.84 -0.37
N GLY A 220 5.62 -7.00 0.93
CA GLY A 220 6.09 -8.13 1.72
C GLY A 220 5.64 -9.48 1.15
N PHE A 221 4.38 -9.61 0.74
CA PHE A 221 3.83 -10.82 0.13
C PHE A 221 4.59 -11.23 -1.15
N PHE A 222 4.85 -10.28 -2.05
CA PHE A 222 5.55 -10.57 -3.31
C PHE A 222 7.06 -10.82 -3.11
N LEU A 223 7.69 -10.16 -2.13
CA LEU A 223 9.06 -10.47 -1.76
C LEU A 223 9.18 -11.88 -1.16
N ASP A 224 8.21 -12.31 -0.36
CA ASP A 224 8.19 -13.66 0.16
C ASP A 224 7.94 -14.69 -0.97
N LEU A 225 7.10 -14.38 -1.96
CA LEU A 225 6.98 -15.19 -3.18
C LEU A 225 8.30 -15.31 -3.95
N PHE A 226 9.03 -14.19 -4.12
CA PHE A 226 10.35 -14.21 -4.74
C PHE A 226 11.31 -15.18 -4.01
N ASN A 227 11.27 -15.19 -2.67
CA ASN A 227 12.09 -16.09 -1.86
C ASN A 227 11.64 -17.56 -2.01
N GLU A 228 10.32 -17.81 -2.05
CA GLU A 228 9.75 -19.15 -2.24
C GLU A 228 10.07 -19.74 -3.63
N LEU A 229 10.27 -18.90 -4.64
CA LEU A 229 10.74 -19.32 -5.96
C LEU A 229 12.20 -19.79 -5.97
N THR A 230 12.96 -19.51 -4.90
CA THR A 230 14.38 -19.89 -4.73
C THR A 230 15.22 -19.60 -5.98
N PRO A 231 15.37 -18.32 -6.38
CA PRO A 231 16.10 -17.97 -7.59
C PRO A 231 17.56 -18.43 -7.51
N THR A 232 18.03 -19.00 -8.61
CA THR A 232 19.44 -19.39 -8.76
C THR A 232 20.35 -18.17 -8.93
N ASN A 233 21.67 -18.34 -8.81
CA ASN A 233 22.61 -17.25 -9.07
C ASN A 233 22.46 -16.69 -10.48
N ASP A 234 22.30 -17.55 -11.49
CA ASP A 234 22.11 -17.13 -12.90
C ASP A 234 20.82 -16.31 -13.06
N GLU A 235 19.75 -16.71 -12.38
CA GLU A 235 18.50 -15.96 -12.38
C GLU A 235 18.63 -14.61 -11.70
N LEU A 236 19.34 -14.54 -10.56
CA LEU A 236 19.65 -13.29 -9.86
C LEU A 236 20.52 -12.35 -10.71
N LEU A 237 21.49 -12.89 -11.43
CA LEU A 237 22.30 -12.14 -12.39
C LEU A 237 21.46 -11.61 -13.55
N ASN A 238 20.53 -12.43 -14.07
CA ASN A 238 19.63 -12.02 -15.15
C ASN A 238 18.64 -10.91 -14.72
N VAL A 239 18.33 -10.79 -13.43
CA VAL A 239 17.48 -9.71 -12.89
C VAL A 239 18.26 -8.63 -12.12
N GLN A 240 19.59 -8.56 -12.26
CA GLN A 240 20.42 -7.67 -11.45
C GLN A 240 20.07 -6.18 -11.59
N GLU A 241 19.72 -5.72 -12.79
CA GLU A 241 19.26 -4.33 -13.00
C GLU A 241 17.95 -4.06 -12.25
N THR A 242 17.07 -5.05 -12.18
CA THR A 242 15.83 -4.97 -11.40
C THR A 242 16.14 -4.94 -9.91
N LEU A 243 17.11 -5.74 -9.43
CA LEU A 243 17.60 -5.67 -8.06
C LEU A 243 18.12 -4.26 -7.72
N PHE A 244 18.90 -3.64 -8.60
CA PHE A 244 19.37 -2.27 -8.38
C PHE A 244 18.22 -1.25 -8.34
N THR A 245 17.21 -1.42 -9.18
CA THR A 245 15.99 -0.59 -9.12
C THR A 245 15.28 -0.73 -7.76
N VAL A 246 15.25 -1.92 -7.16
CA VAL A 246 14.68 -2.15 -5.82
C VAL A 246 15.42 -1.37 -4.74
N LEU A 247 16.72 -1.08 -4.89
CA LEU A 247 17.48 -0.30 -3.90
C LEU A 247 16.97 1.14 -3.74
N GLN A 248 16.18 1.64 -4.70
CA GLN A 248 15.61 2.98 -4.72
C GLN A 248 14.18 3.04 -4.15
N THR A 249 13.61 1.92 -3.70
CA THR A 249 12.26 1.90 -3.09
C THR A 249 12.24 2.59 -1.72
N GLN A 250 11.06 3.07 -1.31
CA GLN A 250 10.79 3.59 0.03
C GLN A 250 10.69 2.50 1.12
N HIS A 251 10.82 1.21 0.76
CA HIS A 251 10.61 0.09 1.69
C HIS A 251 11.93 -0.58 2.10
N SER A 252 12.28 -0.51 3.38
CA SER A 252 13.56 -1.04 3.89
C SER A 252 13.70 -2.58 3.80
N LYS A 253 12.59 -3.35 3.89
CA LYS A 253 12.63 -4.83 3.80
C LYS A 253 13.13 -5.31 2.42
N PRO A 254 12.56 -4.88 1.27
CA PRO A 254 13.10 -5.17 -0.05
C PRO A 254 14.57 -4.77 -0.24
N ILE A 255 14.99 -3.59 0.23
CA ILE A 255 16.39 -3.15 0.13
C ILE A 255 17.30 -4.13 0.85
N ASN A 256 17.02 -4.43 2.12
CA ASN A 256 17.84 -5.34 2.92
C ASN A 256 17.91 -6.75 2.31
N GLN A 257 16.83 -7.23 1.70
CA GLN A 257 16.84 -8.52 1.03
C GLN A 257 17.66 -8.47 -0.27
N THR A 258 17.54 -7.39 -1.04
CA THR A 258 18.32 -7.15 -2.25
C THR A 258 19.83 -7.12 -1.96
N LEU A 259 20.26 -6.47 -0.88
CA LEU A 259 21.66 -6.47 -0.44
C LEU A 259 22.20 -7.88 -0.17
N LYS A 260 21.35 -8.80 0.34
CA LYS A 260 21.73 -10.21 0.52
C LYS A 260 21.88 -10.93 -0.81
N TYR A 261 21.02 -10.67 -1.78
CA TYR A 261 21.13 -11.23 -3.13
C TYR A 261 22.38 -10.74 -3.85
N ILE A 262 22.67 -9.45 -3.76
CA ILE A 262 23.91 -8.89 -4.32
C ILE A 262 25.13 -9.54 -3.66
N LYS A 263 25.12 -9.69 -2.33
CA LYS A 263 26.16 -10.44 -1.61
C LYS A 263 26.28 -11.89 -2.07
N GLN A 264 25.20 -12.52 -2.54
CA GLN A 264 25.22 -13.89 -3.06
C GLN A 264 25.82 -13.99 -4.47
N ILE A 265 25.68 -12.97 -5.32
CA ILE A 265 26.12 -13.02 -6.72
C ILE A 265 27.40 -12.23 -7.00
N HIS A 266 27.90 -11.44 -6.05
CA HIS A 266 29.00 -10.50 -6.26
C HIS A 266 30.31 -11.12 -6.77
N TYR A 267 30.52 -12.43 -6.68
CA TYR A 267 31.75 -13.09 -7.16
C TYR A 267 31.65 -13.54 -8.62
N ASP A 268 30.46 -13.50 -9.22
CA ASP A 268 30.29 -13.88 -10.62
C ASP A 268 30.89 -12.81 -11.56
N PRO A 269 31.64 -13.18 -12.61
CA PRO A 269 32.18 -12.22 -13.57
C PRO A 269 31.12 -11.37 -14.29
N SER A 270 29.88 -11.84 -14.36
CA SER A 270 28.76 -11.16 -15.02
C SER A 270 28.05 -10.16 -14.11
N PHE A 271 28.46 -10.08 -12.84
CA PHE A 271 27.93 -9.09 -11.89
C PHE A 271 28.42 -7.69 -12.25
N ASN A 272 27.49 -6.75 -12.45
CA ASN A 272 27.82 -5.37 -12.72
C ASN A 272 28.18 -4.62 -11.42
N LEU A 273 29.47 -4.68 -11.08
CA LEU A 273 30.01 -4.01 -9.90
C LEU A 273 29.83 -2.48 -9.96
N GLN A 274 30.04 -1.87 -11.13
CA GLN A 274 30.04 -0.41 -11.26
C GLN A 274 28.65 0.16 -11.00
N ASP A 275 27.62 -0.42 -11.63
CA ASP A 275 26.24 0.01 -11.43
C ASP A 275 25.81 -0.12 -9.97
N PHE A 276 26.29 -1.15 -9.25
CA PHE A 276 26.05 -1.27 -7.81
C PHE A 276 26.79 -0.21 -7.00
N ILE A 277 28.04 0.09 -7.33
CA ILE A 277 28.84 1.13 -6.65
C ILE A 277 28.10 2.46 -6.69
N GLU A 278 27.48 2.79 -7.82
CA GLU A 278 26.67 4.01 -8.00
C GLU A 278 25.44 4.07 -7.07
N GLN A 279 24.94 2.94 -6.57
CA GLN A 279 23.82 2.91 -5.61
C GLN A 279 24.26 3.15 -4.16
N ILE A 280 25.55 2.99 -3.83
CA ILE A 280 26.03 3.03 -2.44
C ILE A 280 25.73 4.36 -1.73
N PRO A 281 26.00 5.55 -2.33
CA PRO A 281 25.72 6.83 -1.67
C PRO A 281 24.29 6.92 -1.13
N LEU A 282 23.30 6.60 -1.98
CA LEU A 282 21.88 6.61 -1.62
C LEU A 282 21.57 5.69 -0.44
N LEU A 283 22.21 4.52 -0.40
CA LEU A 283 21.98 3.53 0.65
C LEU A 283 22.64 3.90 1.99
N LEU A 284 23.68 4.73 1.99
CA LEU A 284 24.34 5.22 3.20
C LEU A 284 23.65 6.44 3.80
N THR A 285 22.80 7.12 3.03
CA THR A 285 21.96 8.25 3.50
C THR A 285 20.60 7.81 4.04
N TRP A 286 20.29 6.51 4.04
CA TRP A 286 18.98 5.98 4.44
C TRP A 286 18.72 6.07 5.95
N ASP A 287 17.53 6.50 6.35
CA ASP A 287 17.16 6.70 7.76
C ASP A 287 17.13 5.40 8.59
N VAL A 288 17.01 4.26 7.92
CA VAL A 288 16.94 2.94 8.54
C VAL A 288 18.34 2.38 8.72
N LYS A 289 18.82 2.44 9.96
CA LYS A 289 20.13 1.91 10.39
C LYS A 289 20.45 0.50 9.91
N ALA A 290 19.44 -0.37 9.75
CA ALA A 290 19.64 -1.72 9.22
C ALA A 290 20.13 -1.71 7.76
N VAL A 291 19.60 -0.80 6.94
CA VAL A 291 20.01 -0.62 5.53
C VAL A 291 21.47 -0.18 5.47
N ILE A 292 21.83 0.90 6.17
CA ILE A 292 23.21 1.40 6.23
C ILE A 292 24.17 0.29 6.69
N ASN A 293 23.81 -0.45 7.73
CA ASN A 293 24.63 -1.55 8.23
C ASN A 293 24.81 -2.69 7.22
N GLY A 294 23.76 -3.02 6.48
CA GLY A 294 23.81 -3.99 5.38
C GLY A 294 24.72 -3.53 4.26
N THR A 295 24.61 -2.25 3.86
CA THR A 295 25.44 -1.61 2.84
C THR A 295 26.91 -1.62 3.24
N LEU A 296 27.26 -1.14 4.44
CA LEU A 296 28.64 -1.19 4.95
C LEU A 296 29.20 -2.62 5.00
N SER A 297 28.37 -3.61 5.37
CA SER A 297 28.79 -5.01 5.35
C SER A 297 29.06 -5.51 3.94
N LEU A 298 28.29 -5.09 2.94
CA LEU A 298 28.49 -5.49 1.55
C LEU A 298 29.71 -4.78 0.96
N VAL A 299 29.89 -3.49 1.26
CA VAL A 299 31.11 -2.72 0.94
C VAL A 299 32.37 -3.42 1.45
N ASP A 300 32.38 -3.91 2.70
CA ASP A 300 33.49 -4.71 3.25
C ASP A 300 33.76 -6.02 2.48
N VAL A 301 32.70 -6.67 1.98
CA VAL A 301 32.81 -7.88 1.16
C VAL A 301 33.40 -7.53 -0.20
N LEU A 302 32.85 -6.53 -0.88
CA LEU A 302 33.31 -6.08 -2.20
C LEU A 302 34.75 -5.57 -2.16
N ALA A 303 35.13 -4.81 -1.14
CA ALA A 303 36.51 -4.30 -0.99
C ALA A 303 37.55 -5.42 -0.83
N ARG A 304 37.15 -6.60 -0.34
CA ARG A 304 38.01 -7.79 -0.30
C ARG A 304 38.03 -8.54 -1.63
N ALA A 305 36.88 -8.67 -2.27
CA ALA A 305 36.74 -9.36 -3.56
C ALA A 305 37.37 -8.58 -4.72
N TYR A 306 37.35 -7.24 -4.66
CA TYR A 306 37.79 -6.32 -5.71
C TYR A 306 38.84 -5.33 -5.21
N PRO A 307 40.11 -5.76 -5.02
CA PRO A 307 41.16 -4.90 -4.47
C PRO A 307 41.39 -3.59 -5.23
N LYS A 308 41.12 -3.56 -6.54
CA LYS A 308 41.23 -2.36 -7.38
C LYS A 308 40.22 -1.26 -7.01
N HIS A 309 39.03 -1.65 -6.57
CA HIS A 309 37.96 -0.73 -6.15
C HIS A 309 37.93 -0.49 -4.64
N LYS A 310 38.87 -1.08 -3.89
CA LYS A 310 38.91 -0.97 -2.42
C LYS A 310 38.91 0.47 -1.94
N LYS A 311 39.74 1.33 -2.54
CA LYS A 311 39.87 2.73 -2.13
C LYS A 311 38.58 3.51 -2.41
N GLU A 312 38.03 3.39 -3.61
CA GLU A 312 36.74 3.97 -4.02
C GLU A 312 35.61 3.55 -3.07
N LEU A 313 35.48 2.25 -2.79
CA LEU A 313 34.49 1.71 -1.87
C LEU A 313 34.64 2.25 -0.44
N MET A 314 35.87 2.46 0.04
CA MET A 314 36.10 3.03 1.36
C MET A 314 35.82 4.52 1.41
N LEU A 315 36.13 5.29 0.35
CA LEU A 315 35.73 6.70 0.23
C LEU A 315 34.21 6.84 0.29
N LEU A 316 33.46 5.99 -0.41
CA LEU A 316 32.00 5.97 -0.31
C LEU A 316 31.53 5.66 1.12
N ALA A 317 32.16 4.70 1.80
CA ALA A 317 31.82 4.37 3.18
C ALA A 317 31.98 5.56 4.15
N VAL A 318 32.96 6.44 3.92
CA VAL A 318 33.21 7.65 4.74
C VAL A 318 31.96 8.54 4.80
N GLN A 319 31.12 8.58 3.75
CA GLN A 319 29.89 9.37 3.74
C GLN A 319 28.93 9.00 4.89
N THR A 320 29.03 7.78 5.43
CA THR A 320 28.26 7.36 6.62
C THR A 320 28.61 8.19 7.86
N LEU A 321 29.76 8.86 7.90
CA LEU A 321 30.15 9.73 9.01
C LEU A 321 29.26 10.97 9.15
N ALA A 322 28.53 11.34 8.09
CA ALA A 322 27.50 12.38 8.13
C ALA A 322 26.33 12.03 9.05
N GLN A 323 26.10 10.73 9.30
CA GLN A 323 25.02 10.25 10.15
C GLN A 323 25.27 10.65 11.61
N GLN A 324 24.24 11.20 12.26
CA GLN A 324 24.24 11.53 13.69
C GLN A 324 24.03 10.26 14.55
N ASP A 325 24.84 9.23 14.31
CA ASP A 325 24.79 7.95 15.02
C ASP A 325 26.21 7.48 15.35
N GLU A 326 26.55 7.51 16.63
CA GLU A 326 27.88 7.14 17.16
C GLU A 326 28.31 5.72 16.75
N THR A 327 27.37 4.78 16.69
CA THR A 327 27.68 3.39 16.36
C THR A 327 27.99 3.21 14.88
N LEU A 328 27.29 3.92 13.99
CA LEU A 328 27.56 3.92 12.56
C LEU A 328 28.89 4.59 12.25
N GLN A 329 29.19 5.72 12.90
CA GLN A 329 30.48 6.39 12.77
C GLN A 329 31.63 5.50 13.24
N THR A 330 31.53 4.93 14.44
CA THR A 330 32.52 4.01 15.02
C THR A 330 32.75 2.80 14.09
N LYS A 331 31.67 2.21 13.56
CA LYS A 331 31.74 1.06 12.65
C LYS A 331 32.44 1.43 11.34
N THR A 332 32.17 2.62 10.81
CA THR A 332 32.80 3.13 9.58
C THR A 332 34.30 3.31 9.76
N ILE A 333 34.75 3.97 10.82
CA ILE A 333 36.18 4.16 11.08
C ILE A 333 36.89 2.82 11.29
N LYS A 334 36.28 1.88 12.03
CA LYS A 334 36.81 0.52 12.18
C LYS A 334 36.89 -0.24 10.85
N LEU A 335 35.93 -0.04 9.96
CA LEU A 335 35.94 -0.63 8.63
C LEU A 335 37.11 -0.11 7.79
N ILE A 336 37.33 1.20 7.76
CA ILE A 336 38.46 1.83 7.05
C ILE A 336 39.79 1.36 7.65
N SER A 337 39.88 1.28 8.97
CA SER A 337 41.04 0.74 9.71
C SER A 337 41.37 -0.69 9.29
N LYS A 338 40.36 -1.56 9.22
CA LYS A 338 40.48 -2.96 8.80
C LYS A 338 41.07 -3.10 7.40
N HIS A 339 40.75 -2.16 6.51
CA HIS A 339 41.31 -2.12 5.14
C HIS A 339 42.65 -1.40 5.03
N LYS A 340 43.22 -0.94 6.16
CA LYS A 340 44.52 -0.26 6.29
C LYS A 340 44.60 1.06 5.51
N LEU A 341 43.50 1.81 5.43
CA LEU A 341 43.46 3.08 4.68
C LEU A 341 43.31 4.32 5.56
N LEU A 342 43.47 4.22 6.88
CA LEU A 342 43.41 5.38 7.78
C LEU A 342 44.61 6.33 7.65
N ALA A 343 45.63 5.98 6.88
CA ALA A 343 46.76 6.84 6.56
C ALA A 343 46.77 7.29 5.08
N ASP A 344 45.73 6.92 4.30
CA ASP A 344 45.59 7.37 2.91
C ASP A 344 45.13 8.84 2.90
N SER A 345 45.87 9.70 2.20
CA SER A 345 45.65 11.15 2.23
C SER A 345 44.23 11.54 1.82
N GLU A 346 43.68 10.91 0.78
CA GLU A 346 42.37 11.24 0.23
C GLU A 346 41.25 10.79 1.19
N ILE A 347 41.40 9.64 1.83
CA ILE A 347 40.45 9.19 2.86
C ILE A 347 40.51 10.09 4.10
N VAL A 348 41.71 10.49 4.53
CA VAL A 348 41.88 11.38 5.68
C VAL A 348 41.25 12.75 5.40
N GLU A 349 41.45 13.29 4.20
CA GLU A 349 40.80 14.53 3.74
C GLU A 349 39.27 14.41 3.79
N GLU A 350 38.70 13.32 3.27
CA GLU A 350 37.25 13.08 3.28
C GLU A 350 36.70 12.94 4.72
N ILE A 351 37.41 12.23 5.60
CA ILE A 351 37.02 12.10 7.03
C ILE A 351 37.00 13.48 7.71
N ASN A 352 37.97 14.34 7.37
CA ASN A 352 38.08 15.67 7.99
C ASN A 352 36.88 16.58 7.67
N ILE A 353 36.18 16.38 6.55
CA ILE A 353 34.93 17.09 6.23
C ILE A 353 33.87 16.88 7.33
N TYR A 354 33.86 15.70 7.96
CA TYR A 354 32.89 15.33 8.99
C TYR A 354 33.40 15.51 10.42
N LYS A 355 34.65 15.98 10.61
CA LYS A 355 35.36 16.01 11.91
C LYS A 355 34.54 16.64 13.04
N ASP A 356 33.85 17.74 12.77
CA ASP A 356 33.09 18.47 13.79
C ASP A 356 31.84 17.71 14.24
N GLY A 357 31.21 16.95 13.34
CA GLY A 357 30.04 16.11 13.62
C GLY A 357 30.37 14.72 14.20
N LEU A 358 31.65 14.37 14.35
CA LEU A 358 32.05 13.08 14.91
C LEU A 358 31.87 13.04 16.44
N PHE A 359 31.28 11.95 16.93
CA PHE A 359 31.23 11.63 18.35
C PHE A 359 32.63 11.33 18.92
N HIS A 360 32.78 11.48 20.23
CA HIS A 360 34.06 11.32 20.92
C HIS A 360 34.69 9.94 20.69
N SER A 361 33.89 8.87 20.77
CA SER A 361 34.38 7.49 20.55
C SER A 361 34.88 7.26 19.12
N SER A 362 34.23 7.88 18.13
CA SER A 362 34.64 7.87 16.73
C SER A 362 35.99 8.60 16.56
N LYS A 363 36.12 9.80 17.13
CA LYS A 363 37.37 10.60 17.08
C LYS A 363 38.55 9.87 17.67
N ALA A 364 38.35 9.17 18.79
CA ALA A 364 39.39 8.40 19.48
C ALA A 364 39.99 7.25 18.63
N LEU A 365 39.33 6.85 17.53
CA LEU A 365 39.81 5.79 16.64
C LEU A 365 40.66 6.29 15.46
N LEU A 366 40.76 7.61 15.26
CA LEU A 366 41.55 8.19 14.18
C LEU A 366 43.03 8.29 14.57
N PRO A 367 43.97 7.82 13.73
CA PRO A 367 45.40 7.90 14.03
C PRO A 367 45.83 9.38 14.00
N HIS A 368 46.25 9.89 15.15
CA HIS A 368 46.74 11.26 15.35
C HIS A 368 45.85 12.34 14.69
N VAL A 369 44.61 12.47 15.15
CA VAL A 369 44.17 13.86 15.38
C VAL A 369 45.01 14.31 16.56
N ALA A 370 46.16 14.92 16.28
CA ALA A 370 46.88 15.68 17.28
C ALA A 370 45.84 16.53 17.99
N GLU A 371 45.76 16.35 19.30
CA GLU A 371 45.12 17.30 20.17
C GLU A 371 45.80 18.64 19.88
N GLU A 372 45.23 19.43 18.97
CA GLU A 372 45.12 20.86 19.25
C GLU A 372 44.15 20.96 20.42
N HIS A 373 44.67 20.60 21.58
CA HIS A 373 44.33 21.25 22.82
C HIS A 373 44.59 22.74 22.60
N SER A 374 43.64 23.43 21.99
CA SER A 374 43.44 24.83 22.30
C SER A 374 42.83 24.85 23.69
N LEU A 375 43.69 24.63 24.70
CA LEU A 375 43.46 25.06 26.08
C LEU A 375 43.47 26.59 26.08
N ALA A 376 42.46 27.19 25.47
CA ALA A 376 42.01 28.47 25.95
C ALA A 376 41.26 28.14 27.25
N GLU A 377 41.88 28.45 28.38
CA GLU A 377 41.21 28.53 29.67
C GLU A 377 40.10 29.58 29.58
N GLU A 378 38.95 29.22 28.99
CA GLU A 378 37.71 29.79 29.48
C GLU A 378 37.42 29.07 30.79
N VAL A 379 37.63 29.79 31.88
CA VAL A 379 37.00 29.49 33.17
C VAL A 379 35.50 29.63 32.98
N THR A 380 34.87 28.66 32.30
CA THR A 380 33.45 28.40 32.46
C THR A 380 33.32 27.77 33.84
N THR A 381 32.90 28.60 34.80
CA THR A 381 32.22 28.13 36.01
C THR A 381 31.36 26.92 35.65
N ILE A 382 31.68 25.76 36.20
CA ILE A 382 30.84 24.57 36.08
C ILE A 382 29.59 24.86 36.91
N THR A 383 28.65 25.58 36.31
CA THR A 383 27.28 25.59 36.78
C THR A 383 26.75 24.19 36.50
N PRO A 384 26.25 23.44 37.50
CA PRO A 384 25.61 22.16 37.23
C PRO A 384 24.56 22.37 36.13
N PRO A 385 24.44 21.46 35.14
CA PRO A 385 23.47 21.64 34.07
C PRO A 385 22.11 21.85 34.71
N GLN A 386 21.56 23.05 34.57
CA GLN A 386 20.17 23.28 34.94
C GLN A 386 19.36 22.38 34.02
N HIS A 387 18.80 21.31 34.58
CA HIS A 387 17.98 20.35 33.84
C HIS A 387 16.77 21.02 33.18
N ILE A 388 16.38 22.20 33.67
CA ILE A 388 15.33 23.06 33.11
C ILE A 388 15.99 24.35 32.64
N ARG A 389 15.95 24.57 31.33
CA ARG A 389 16.33 25.78 30.62
C ARG A 389 15.11 26.33 29.89
N GLU A 390 15.11 27.60 29.54
CA GLU A 390 13.95 28.21 28.87
C GLU A 390 13.67 27.55 27.50
N ASP A 391 14.70 27.04 26.82
CA ASP A 391 14.61 26.36 25.52
C ASP A 391 14.17 24.88 25.62
N ASN A 392 14.19 24.27 26.80
CA ASN A 392 13.73 22.88 27.02
C ASN A 392 12.49 22.78 27.92
N ARG A 393 11.91 23.92 28.29
CA ARG A 393 10.75 24.00 29.16
C ARG A 393 9.51 23.52 28.43
N ILE A 394 8.79 22.58 29.04
CA ILE A 394 7.49 22.13 28.53
C ILE A 394 6.56 23.35 28.47
N PRO A 395 5.94 23.65 27.31
CA PRO A 395 5.01 24.77 27.18
C PRO A 395 3.83 24.65 28.16
N SER A 396 3.41 25.78 28.72
CA SER A 396 2.17 25.86 29.52
C SER A 396 1.06 26.39 28.64
N TYR A 397 -0.10 25.72 28.67
CA TYR A 397 -1.30 26.15 27.97
C TYR A 397 -2.38 26.44 29.02
N GLU A 398 -2.80 27.69 29.14
CA GLU A 398 -3.72 28.13 30.20
C GLU A 398 -5.08 28.58 29.65
N THR A 399 -5.14 28.99 28.38
CA THR A 399 -6.39 29.43 27.76
C THR A 399 -7.05 28.33 26.92
N PHE A 400 -8.37 28.44 26.71
CA PHE A 400 -9.11 27.51 25.85
C PHE A 400 -8.55 27.47 24.42
N ASP A 401 -8.19 28.62 23.86
CA ASP A 401 -7.70 28.73 22.48
C ASP A 401 -6.33 28.06 22.29
N GLU A 402 -5.45 28.25 23.28
CA GLU A 402 -4.16 27.57 23.39
C GLU A 402 -4.31 26.05 23.49
N MET A 403 -5.24 25.58 24.33
CA MET A 403 -5.53 24.15 24.48
C MET A 403 -6.10 23.56 23.18
N VAL A 404 -7.04 24.24 22.51
CA VAL A 404 -7.59 23.78 21.22
C VAL A 404 -6.49 23.67 20.16
N PHE A 405 -5.59 24.65 20.10
CA PHE A 405 -4.45 24.62 19.18
C PHE A 405 -3.54 23.43 19.45
N PHE A 406 -3.12 23.24 20.71
CA PHE A 406 -2.29 22.11 21.12
C PHE A 406 -2.96 20.76 20.84
N PHE A 407 -4.24 20.59 21.19
CA PHE A 407 -5.01 19.37 20.96
C PHE A 407 -5.15 19.04 19.46
N SER A 408 -5.11 20.06 18.60
CA SER A 408 -5.13 19.85 17.16
C SER A 408 -3.80 19.35 16.60
N GLN A 409 -2.69 19.51 17.32
CA GLN A 409 -1.34 19.15 16.89
C GLN A 409 -0.74 17.96 17.66
N VAL A 410 -1.29 17.60 18.82
CA VAL A 410 -0.77 16.53 19.69
C VAL A 410 -0.65 15.18 18.96
N PHE A 411 -1.52 14.90 17.99
CA PHE A 411 -1.51 13.66 17.19
C PHE A 411 -0.54 13.71 16.00
N GLU A 412 0.11 14.84 15.77
CA GLU A 412 1.09 15.08 14.70
C GLU A 412 2.49 15.38 15.26
N GLY A 413 2.60 15.67 16.56
CA GLY A 413 3.85 16.00 17.26
C GLY A 413 4.71 14.77 17.57
N ASN A 414 6.03 14.95 17.49
CA ASN A 414 7.04 13.93 17.81
C ASN A 414 7.70 14.16 19.19
N ASN A 415 7.20 15.08 20.03
CA ASN A 415 7.84 15.33 21.31
C ASN A 415 7.42 14.28 22.34
N VAL A 416 8.39 13.81 23.12
CA VAL A 416 8.21 12.75 24.11
C VAL A 416 7.20 13.13 25.22
N TYR A 417 7.02 14.44 25.47
CA TYR A 417 6.15 14.96 26.53
C TYR A 417 4.73 15.33 26.08
N ASP A 418 4.43 15.29 24.77
CA ASP A 418 3.16 15.78 24.22
C ASP A 418 1.95 15.02 24.81
N PHE A 419 2.09 13.70 24.99
CA PHE A 419 1.01 12.87 25.54
C PHE A 419 0.77 13.12 27.04
N ASP A 420 1.83 13.27 27.82
CA ASP A 420 1.73 13.57 29.26
C ASP A 420 1.10 14.96 29.48
N LEU A 421 1.49 15.94 28.66
CA LEU A 421 0.91 17.29 28.70
C LEU A 421 -0.56 17.30 28.27
N PHE A 422 -0.92 16.50 27.26
CA PHE A 422 -2.32 16.31 26.86
C PHE A 422 -3.18 15.74 27.99
N LEU A 423 -2.71 14.69 28.67
CA LEU A 423 -3.40 14.13 29.84
C LEU A 423 -3.53 15.15 30.97
N HIS A 424 -2.50 15.98 31.18
CA HIS A 424 -2.52 17.04 32.18
C HIS A 424 -3.56 18.14 31.88
N LEU A 425 -3.77 18.46 30.61
CA LEU A 425 -4.67 19.55 30.19
C LEU A 425 -6.13 19.13 30.02
N LEU A 426 -6.43 17.83 29.88
CA LEU A 426 -7.80 17.32 29.74
C LEU A 426 -8.78 17.79 30.84
N PRO A 427 -8.43 17.78 32.14
CA PRO A 427 -9.31 18.30 33.19
C PRO A 427 -9.60 19.79 33.03
N LYS A 428 -8.58 20.59 32.67
CA LYS A 428 -8.74 22.03 32.45
C LYS A 428 -9.61 22.31 31.22
N LEU A 429 -9.39 21.58 30.12
CA LEU A 429 -10.20 21.71 28.92
C LEU A 429 -11.68 21.43 29.23
N LYS A 430 -11.97 20.38 30.01
CA LYS A 430 -13.34 20.04 30.41
C LYS A 430 -14.03 21.19 31.14
N GLU A 431 -13.32 21.91 32.00
CA GLU A 431 -13.87 23.07 32.73
C GLU A 431 -14.11 24.29 31.82
N CYS A 432 -13.35 24.42 30.75
CA CYS A 432 -13.48 25.53 29.80
C CYS A 432 -14.50 25.28 28.66
N VAL A 433 -14.94 24.04 28.44
CA VAL A 433 -15.89 23.69 27.37
C VAL A 433 -17.32 24.05 27.77
N ASN A 434 -18.03 24.71 26.85
CA ASN A 434 -19.43 25.07 26.97
C ASN A 434 -20.13 24.99 25.59
N VAL A 435 -21.44 25.25 25.58
CA VAL A 435 -22.28 25.16 24.37
C VAL A 435 -21.81 26.11 23.26
N ASP A 436 -21.20 27.25 23.62
CA ASP A 436 -20.81 28.29 22.68
C ASP A 436 -19.44 28.03 22.02
N ASN A 437 -18.62 27.15 22.60
CA ASN A 437 -17.25 26.91 22.14
C ASN A 437 -16.93 25.47 21.74
N ILE A 438 -17.84 24.52 21.96
CA ILE A 438 -17.63 23.08 21.67
C ILE A 438 -17.28 22.82 20.19
N ASP A 439 -17.86 23.58 19.25
CA ASP A 439 -17.60 23.43 17.82
C ASP A 439 -16.13 23.71 17.45
N ARG A 440 -15.42 24.48 18.26
CA ARG A 440 -13.99 24.79 18.04
C ARG A 440 -13.09 23.58 18.27
N LEU A 441 -13.58 22.52 18.93
CA LEU A 441 -12.87 21.25 19.11
C LEU A 441 -13.00 20.29 17.93
N VAL A 442 -13.94 20.55 17.01
CA VAL A 442 -14.19 19.67 15.84
C VAL A 442 -12.92 19.37 15.04
N PRO A 443 -12.04 20.34 14.72
CA PRO A 443 -10.80 20.06 13.98
C PRO A 443 -9.86 19.09 14.71
N ALA A 444 -9.73 19.25 16.03
CA ALA A 444 -8.90 18.36 16.86
C ALA A 444 -9.49 16.94 16.90
N LEU A 445 -10.81 16.80 17.06
CA LEU A 445 -11.50 15.51 17.04
C LEU A 445 -11.42 14.83 15.66
N GLN A 446 -11.53 15.59 14.57
CA GLN A 446 -11.37 15.05 13.22
C GLN A 446 -9.95 14.55 12.96
N ARG A 447 -8.93 15.25 13.45
CA ARG A 447 -7.53 14.80 13.37
C ARG A 447 -7.28 13.57 14.23
N ALA A 448 -7.78 13.54 15.45
CA ALA A 448 -7.73 12.36 16.32
C ALA A 448 -8.38 11.14 15.64
N PHE A 449 -9.56 11.33 15.02
CA PHE A 449 -10.26 10.28 14.29
C PHE A 449 -9.45 9.79 13.07
N LYS A 450 -8.84 10.70 12.31
CA LYS A 450 -7.97 10.34 11.17
C LYS A 450 -6.72 9.58 11.62
N TYR A 451 -6.08 10.03 12.71
CA TYR A 451 -4.94 9.35 13.32
C TYR A 451 -5.33 7.94 13.79
N PHE A 452 -6.48 7.81 14.45
CA PHE A 452 -7.02 6.51 14.87
C PHE A 452 -7.32 5.60 13.67
N GLN A 453 -7.89 6.12 12.58
CA GLN A 453 -8.09 5.33 11.36
C GLN A 453 -6.77 4.82 10.76
N GLN A 454 -5.72 5.65 10.78
CA GLN A 454 -4.38 5.27 10.30
C GLN A 454 -3.70 4.21 11.20
N THR A 455 -3.76 4.39 12.52
CA THR A 455 -3.22 3.42 13.49
C THR A 455 -4.02 2.13 13.55
N VAL A 456 -5.35 2.18 13.42
CA VAL A 456 -6.20 0.99 13.28
C VAL A 456 -5.90 0.25 11.98
N THR A 457 -5.57 0.92 10.87
CA THR A 457 -5.05 0.22 9.68
C THR A 457 -3.67 -0.40 9.88
N ASP A 458 -2.86 0.10 10.82
CA ASP A 458 -1.57 -0.50 11.20
C ASP A 458 -1.70 -1.64 12.25
N GLU A 459 -2.70 -1.58 13.15
CA GLU A 459 -2.91 -2.56 14.24
C GLU A 459 -4.01 -3.61 13.98
N VAL A 460 -4.93 -3.41 13.02
CA VAL A 460 -5.89 -4.45 12.56
C VAL A 460 -5.18 -5.61 11.84
N GLY A 461 -3.87 -5.50 11.64
CA GLY A 461 -2.99 -6.64 11.38
C GLY A 461 -2.92 -7.66 12.52
N ASN A 462 -3.34 -7.36 13.76
CA ASN A 462 -3.15 -8.27 14.91
C ASN A 462 -4.30 -8.42 15.93
N SER A 463 -5.42 -7.68 15.88
CA SER A 463 -6.47 -7.85 16.90
C SER A 463 -7.89 -7.55 16.39
N GLN A 464 -8.54 -8.52 15.75
CA GLN A 464 -10.01 -8.59 15.77
C GLN A 464 -10.43 -9.28 17.07
N ILE A 465 -10.87 -8.52 18.07
CA ILE A 465 -11.91 -8.86 19.07
C ILE A 465 -12.12 -7.61 19.91
N LEU A 466 -13.32 -7.03 19.80
CA LEU A 466 -14.04 -6.13 20.71
C LEU A 466 -14.62 -4.92 19.99
N LEU A 467 -15.68 -5.14 19.21
CA LEU A 467 -16.77 -4.18 19.02
C LEU A 467 -18.04 -4.96 18.68
N TYR A 468 -18.54 -5.68 19.68
CA TYR A 468 -19.95 -6.05 19.83
C TYR A 468 -20.25 -6.07 21.33
N THR A 469 -20.59 -4.90 21.86
CA THR A 469 -21.50 -4.68 22.99
C THR A 469 -22.11 -3.31 22.83
#